data_AF-F4AVM0-F1
#
_entry.id   AF-F4AVM0-F1
#
_cell.length_a   1.000
_cell.length_b   1.000
_cell.length_c   1.000
_cell.angle_alpha   90.00
_cell.angle_beta   90.00
_cell.angle_gamma   90.00
#
_symmetry.space_group_name_H-M   'P 1'
#
loop_
_entity.id
_entity.type
_entity.pdbx_description
1 polymer ?
#
loop_
_entity_poly.entity_id
_entity_poly.type
_entity_poly.pdbx_seq_one_letter_code
_entity_poly.pdbx_strand_id
1 'polypeptide(L)'
;MSLTGFFEGIEEFAEATLFAPFNALAELELSNWWLANGVNWLFMLICAAAIVYWIMEIKKYDDNDTEYREAKAHGFLGKNSELESNL
;
A
#
# COMPACT_ATOMS: atom_id res chain seq x y z
N MET A 1 29.75 -22.82 31.26
CA MET A 1 29.19 -21.82 30.32
C MET A 1 28.84 -20.59 31.12
N SER A 2 29.45 -19.44 30.84
CA SER A 2 29.08 -18.17 31.48
C SER A 2 27.85 -17.59 30.79
N LEU A 3 27.14 -16.68 31.45
CA LEU A 3 26.02 -15.95 30.84
C LEU A 3 26.48 -15.17 29.60
N THR A 4 27.69 -14.61 29.64
CA THR A 4 28.31 -13.93 28.48
C THR A 4 28.48 -14.86 27.30
N GLY A 5 29.05 -16.06 27.50
CA GLY A 5 29.24 -17.02 26.41
C GLY A 5 27.93 -17.57 25.84
N PHE A 6 26.84 -17.55 26.60
CA PHE A 6 25.50 -17.85 26.08
C PHE A 6 25.00 -16.78 25.11
N PHE A 7 25.17 -15.50 25.46
CA PHE A 7 24.77 -14.40 24.57
C PHE A 7 25.69 -14.26 23.36
N GLU A 8 27.00 -14.48 23.50
CA GLU A 8 27.96 -14.51 22.37
C GLU A 8 27.60 -15.61 21.37
N GLY A 9 27.19 -16.80 21.83
CA GLY A 9 26.74 -17.87 20.93
C GLY A 9 25.44 -17.53 20.19
N ILE A 10 24.54 -16.74 20.80
CA ILE A 10 23.32 -16.24 20.14
C ILE A 10 23.69 -15.21 19.08
N GLU A 11 24.60 -14.29 19.39
CA GLU A 11 25.12 -13.29 18.46
C GLU A 11 25.74 -13.95 17.23
N GLU A 12 26.65 -14.91 17.44
CA GLU A 12 27.31 -15.63 16.35
C GLU A 12 26.30 -16.36 15.46
N PHE A 13 25.29 -17.01 16.06
CA PHE A 13 24.21 -17.64 15.29
C PHE A 13 23.37 -16.62 14.50
N ALA A 14 23.06 -15.48 15.10
CA ALA A 14 22.27 -14.44 14.44
C ALA A 14 23.04 -13.85 13.24
N GLU A 15 24.30 -13.46 13.43
CA GLU A 15 25.10 -12.86 12.38
C GLU A 15 25.46 -13.83 11.27
N ALA A 16 25.87 -15.06 11.62
CA ALA A 16 26.32 -16.04 10.65
C ALA A 16 25.16 -16.70 9.90
N THR A 17 24.00 -16.90 10.55
CA THR A 17 22.87 -17.66 9.97
C THR A 17 21.67 -16.78 9.68
N LEU A 18 21.12 -16.08 10.68
CA LEU A 18 19.88 -15.33 10.52
C LEU A 18 20.04 -14.11 9.59
N PHE A 19 21.20 -13.46 9.63
CA PHE A 19 21.50 -12.27 8.85
C PHE A 19 22.22 -12.54 7.54
N ALA A 20 22.63 -13.78 7.26
CA ALA A 20 23.21 -14.18 5.97
C ALA A 20 22.43 -13.65 4.74
N PRO A 21 21.09 -13.77 4.63
CA PRO A 21 20.36 -13.22 3.50
C PRO A 21 20.40 -11.68 3.42
N PHE A 22 20.44 -10.99 4.55
CA PHE A 22 20.51 -9.53 4.59
C PHE A 22 21.90 -9.01 4.22
N ASN A 23 22.96 -9.71 4.65
CA ASN A 23 24.34 -9.42 4.25
C ASN A 23 24.51 -9.62 2.74
N ALA A 24 23.95 -10.70 2.18
CA ALA A 24 23.96 -10.93 0.74
C ALA A 24 23.21 -9.83 -0.04
N LEU A 25 22.10 -9.32 0.49
CA LEU A 25 21.39 -8.18 -0.11
C LEU A 25 22.21 -6.89 -0.05
N ALA A 26 22.92 -6.62 1.05
CA ALA A 26 23.79 -5.45 1.19
C ALA A 26 24.98 -5.50 0.23
N GLU A 27 25.59 -6.66 0.03
CA GLU A 27 26.63 -6.85 -0.99
C GLU A 27 26.08 -6.70 -2.41
N LEU A 28 24.87 -7.23 -2.66
CA LEU A 28 24.21 -7.11 -3.95
C LEU A 28 23.87 -5.65 -4.27
N GLU A 29 23.51 -4.83 -3.29
CA GLU A 29 23.22 -3.41 -3.47
C GLU A 29 24.39 -2.66 -4.12
N LEU A 30 25.62 -2.95 -3.69
CA LEU A 30 26.84 -2.31 -4.19
C LEU A 30 27.11 -2.61 -5.67
N SER A 31 26.60 -3.71 -6.19
CA SER A 31 26.81 -4.14 -7.58
C SER A 31 25.58 -3.94 -8.48
N ASN A 32 24.38 -4.07 -7.93
CA ASN A 32 23.13 -3.93 -8.66
C ASN A 32 21.97 -3.51 -7.73
N TRP A 33 21.78 -2.20 -7.65
CA TRP A 33 20.71 -1.57 -6.87
C TRP A 33 19.29 -2.04 -7.24
N TRP A 34 19.02 -2.33 -8.51
CA TRP A 34 17.69 -2.75 -8.98
C TRP A 34 17.32 -4.13 -8.43
N LEU A 35 18.28 -5.06 -8.49
CA LEU A 35 18.11 -6.42 -7.98
C LEU A 35 18.02 -6.43 -6.45
N ALA A 36 18.86 -5.66 -5.76
CA ALA A 36 18.80 -5.53 -4.31
C ALA A 36 17.45 -4.98 -3.81
N ASN A 37 16.80 -4.13 -4.61
CA ASN A 37 15.47 -3.59 -4.32
C ASN A 37 14.31 -4.41 -4.91
N GLY A 38 14.54 -5.62 -5.44
CA GLY A 38 13.52 -6.40 -6.15
C GLY A 38 12.23 -6.64 -5.35
N VAL A 39 12.34 -6.86 -4.02
CA VAL A 39 11.19 -7.02 -3.11
C VAL A 39 10.37 -5.72 -3.00
N ASN A 40 11.05 -4.57 -2.92
CA ASN A 40 10.40 -3.26 -2.90
C ASN A 40 9.62 -3.02 -4.21
N TRP A 41 10.25 -3.31 -5.34
CA TRP A 41 9.60 -3.22 -6.65
C TRP A 41 8.36 -4.12 -6.76
N LEU A 42 8.44 -5.35 -6.26
CA LEU A 42 7.31 -6.27 -6.23
C LEU A 42 6.13 -5.69 -5.41
N PHE A 43 6.40 -5.20 -4.20
CA PHE A 43 5.35 -4.60 -3.37
C PHE A 43 4.75 -3.33 -3.98
N MET A 44 5.58 -2.49 -4.61
CA MET A 44 5.10 -1.30 -5.32
C MET A 44 4.15 -1.67 -6.48
N LEU A 45 4.47 -2.72 -7.24
CA LEU A 45 3.60 -3.21 -8.31
C LEU A 45 2.28 -3.78 -7.77
N ILE A 46 2.32 -4.53 -6.68
CA ILE A 46 1.12 -5.07 -6.02
C ILE A 46 0.23 -3.91 -5.52
N CYS A 47 0.81 -2.92 -4.84
CA CYS A 47 0.08 -1.74 -4.38
C CYS A 47 -0.53 -0.95 -5.54
N ALA A 48 0.23 -0.72 -6.61
CA ALA A 48 -0.27 -0.02 -7.79
C ALA A 48 -1.46 -0.77 -8.42
N ALA A 49 -1.36 -2.09 -8.59
CA ALA A 49 -2.45 -2.91 -9.10
C ALA A 49 -3.69 -2.87 -8.19
N ALA A 50 -3.50 -2.93 -6.87
CA ALA A 50 -4.59 -2.83 -5.90
C ALA A 50 -5.30 -1.47 -6.00
N ILE A 51 -4.56 -0.36 -6.07
CA ILE A 51 -5.14 0.99 -6.21
C ILE A 51 -5.96 1.09 -7.51
N VAL A 52 -5.41 0.62 -8.63
CA VAL A 52 -6.13 0.61 -9.92
C VAL A 52 -7.42 -0.20 -9.83
N TYR A 53 -7.35 -1.40 -9.26
CA TYR A 53 -8.52 -2.25 -9.04
C TYR A 53 -9.60 -1.54 -8.22
N TRP A 54 -9.24 -0.91 -7.11
CA TRP A 54 -10.21 -0.23 -6.25
C TRP A 54 -10.84 1.00 -6.90
N ILE A 55 -10.07 1.78 -7.66
CA ILE A 55 -10.62 2.91 -8.43
C ILE A 55 -11.62 2.41 -9.48
N MET A 56 -11.30 1.29 -10.15
CA MET A 56 -12.20 0.69 -11.13
C MET A 56 -13.50 0.18 -10.51
N GLU A 57 -13.44 -0.43 -9.32
CA GLU A 57 -14.66 -0.85 -8.63
C GLU A 57 -15.50 0.33 -8.17
N ILE A 58 -14.90 1.39 -7.61
CA ILE A 58 -15.64 2.61 -7.26
C ILE A 58 -16.37 3.17 -8.48
N LYS A 59 -15.67 3.28 -9.61
CA LYS A 59 -16.27 3.76 -10.86
C LYS A 59 -17.43 2.87 -11.33
N LYS A 60 -17.27 1.56 -11.25
CA LYS A 60 -18.32 0.61 -11.65
C LYS A 60 -19.60 0.78 -10.83
N TYR A 61 -19.50 1.10 -9.53
CA TYR A 61 -20.68 1.40 -8.72
C TYR A 61 -21.26 2.80 -9.00
N ASP A 62 -20.41 3.78 -9.30
CA ASP A 62 -20.81 5.12 -9.73
C ASP A 62 -21.61 5.09 -11.04
N ASP A 63 -21.15 4.30 -12.02
CA ASP A 63 -21.78 4.15 -13.34
C ASP A 63 -23.11 3.37 -13.31
N ASN A 64 -23.45 2.67 -12.21
CA ASN A 64 -24.66 1.84 -12.13
C ASN A 64 -25.95 2.63 -11.85
N ASP A 65 -25.88 3.93 -11.55
CA ASP A 65 -27.01 4.85 -11.29
C ASP A 65 -28.06 4.33 -10.26
N THR A 66 -27.67 3.34 -9.46
CA THR A 66 -28.51 2.76 -8.38
C THR A 66 -28.38 3.52 -7.07
N GLU A 67 -27.49 4.51 -7.00
CA GLU A 67 -27.29 5.32 -5.81
C GLU A 67 -28.33 6.44 -5.72
N TYR A 68 -28.98 6.58 -4.57
CA TYR A 68 -29.85 7.72 -4.30
C TYR A 68 -28.99 8.98 -4.10
N ARG A 69 -28.96 9.85 -5.11
CA ARG A 69 -28.12 11.07 -5.17
C ARG A 69 -28.90 12.36 -4.95
N GLU A 70 -30.00 12.34 -4.20
CA GLU A 70 -30.69 13.58 -3.88
C GLU A 70 -29.93 14.37 -2.81
N ALA A 71 -29.48 15.57 -3.19
CA ALA A 71 -28.99 16.53 -2.22
C ALA A 71 -30.17 16.97 -1.35
N LYS A 72 -30.15 16.65 -0.04
CA LYS A 72 -31.01 17.34 0.94
C LYS A 72 -30.52 18.78 1.12
N ALA A 73 -30.79 19.62 0.13
CA ALA A 73 -30.63 21.06 0.26
C ALA A 73 -31.73 21.55 1.21
N HIS A 74 -31.37 21.90 2.45
CA HIS A 74 -32.25 22.75 3.24
C HIS A 74 -32.50 24.03 2.43
N GLY A 75 -33.78 24.38 2.24
CA GLY A 75 -34.26 25.47 1.36
C GLY A 75 -33.81 26.89 1.74
N PHE A 76 -32.73 27.03 2.52
CA PHE A 76 -32.14 28.31 2.90
C PHE A 76 -31.22 28.90 1.82
N LEU A 77 -30.70 28.11 0.88
CA LEU A 77 -29.72 28.59 -0.12
C LEU A 77 -30.10 28.36 -1.60
N GLY A 78 -31.27 27.75 -1.87
CA GLY A 78 -31.71 27.46 -3.23
C GLY A 78 -32.89 28.32 -3.66
N LYS A 79 -32.63 29.51 -4.20
CA LYS A 79 -33.53 30.12 -5.18
C LYS A 79 -32.81 30.00 -6.52
N ASN A 80 -33.37 29.22 -7.45
CA ASN A 80 -32.85 28.90 -8.79
C ASN A 80 -31.79 27.78 -8.87
N SER A 81 -31.92 26.68 -8.11
CA SER A 81 -31.20 25.45 -8.45
C SER A 81 -31.91 24.73 -9.60
N GLU A 82 -31.15 24.11 -10.51
CA GLU A 82 -31.62 23.37 -11.70
C GLU A 82 -32.57 22.18 -11.40
N LEU A 83 -32.89 21.96 -10.12
CA LEU A 83 -33.83 20.98 -9.61
C LEU A 83 -35.29 21.47 -9.63
N GLU A 84 -35.56 22.78 -9.75
CA GLU A 84 -36.94 23.30 -9.88
C GLU A 84 -37.46 23.34 -11.32
N SER A 85 -36.59 23.31 -12.34
CA SER A 85 -37.01 23.49 -13.74
C SER A 85 -37.60 22.22 -14.39
N ASN A 86 -37.54 21.08 -13.71
CA ASN A 86 -38.06 19.80 -14.18
C ASN A 86 -39.15 19.20 -13.27
N LEU A 87 -39.77 20.03 -12.41
CA LEU A 87 -40.96 19.70 -11.62
C LEU A 87 -42.20 20.44 -12.15
#